data_AF-A0A1J0TZF5-F1
#
_entry.id   AF-A0A1J0TZF5-F1
#
_cell.length_a   1.000
_cell.length_b   1.000
_cell.length_c   1.000
_cell.angle_alpha   90.00
_cell.angle_beta   90.00
_cell.angle_gamma   90.00
#
_symmetry.space_group_name_H-M   'P 1'
#
loop_
_entity.id
_entity.type
_entity.pdbx_description
1 polymer ?
#
loop_
_entity_poly.entity_id
_entity_poly.type
_entity_poly.pdbx_seq_one_letter_code
_entity_poly.pdbx_strand_id
1 'polypeptide(L)'
;MSLSNVMLLAIDSQTANTIIYAFEIVALIVSIIMIIIGLLQNKKAQTGLSALNGGNDELFANSKERGLDRTLSIFMLSFGSTLLIITLLISLLTKVLF
;
A
#
# COMPACT_ATOMS: atom_id res chain seq x y z
N MET A 1 -39.03 -8.06 -16.65
CA MET A 1 -38.38 -7.83 -15.35
C MET A 1 -39.28 -6.84 -14.60
N SER A 2 -39.79 -7.18 -13.41
CA SER A 2 -40.70 -6.26 -12.69
C SER A 2 -39.96 -4.98 -12.33
N LEU A 3 -40.67 -3.85 -12.26
CA LEU A 3 -40.10 -2.56 -11.88
C LEU A 3 -39.37 -2.63 -10.52
N SER A 4 -39.87 -3.47 -9.61
CA SER A 4 -39.22 -3.79 -8.33
C SER A 4 -37.86 -4.47 -8.48
N ASN A 5 -37.69 -5.38 -9.44
CA ASN A 5 -36.41 -6.07 -9.64
C ASN A 5 -35.34 -5.14 -10.22
N VAL A 6 -35.73 -4.16 -11.04
CA VAL A 6 -34.82 -3.14 -11.57
C VAL A 6 -34.41 -2.16 -10.47
N MET A 7 -35.36 -1.74 -9.62
CA MET A 7 -35.09 -0.86 -8.49
C MET A 7 -34.16 -1.51 -7.44
N LEU A 8 -34.34 -2.81 -7.18
CA LEU A 8 -33.49 -3.56 -6.24
C LEU A 8 -32.04 -3.69 -6.75
N LEU A 9 -31.85 -3.97 -8.05
CA LEU A 9 -30.53 -4.10 -8.66
C LEU A 9 -29.79 -2.75 -8.72
N ALA A 10 -30.52 -1.64 -8.90
CA ALA A 10 -29.96 -0.29 -8.81
C ALA A 10 -29.44 0.04 -7.39
N ILE A 11 -30.12 -0.41 -6.33
CA ILE A 11 -29.72 -0.19 -4.93
C ILE A 11 -28.43 -0.97 -4.59
N ASP A 12 -28.27 -2.20 -5.08
CA ASP A 12 -27.06 -3.00 -4.86
C ASP A 12 -25.82 -2.34 -5.51
N SER A 13 -25.97 -1.83 -6.73
CA SER A 13 -24.87 -1.14 -7.44
C SER A 13 -24.46 0.17 -6.76
N GLN A 14 -25.43 0.94 -6.23
CA GLN A 14 -25.16 2.20 -5.52
C GLN A 14 -24.46 1.94 -4.18
N THR A 15 -24.86 0.89 -3.48
CA THR A 15 -24.23 0.48 -2.21
C THR A 15 -22.78 0.09 -2.44
N ALA A 16 -22.49 -0.66 -3.50
CA ALA A 16 -21.14 -1.10 -3.80
C ALA A 16 -20.22 0.01 -4.29
N ASN A 17 -20.71 0.97 -5.10
CA ASN A 17 -19.93 2.16 -5.47
C ASN A 17 -19.50 2.94 -4.23
N THR A 18 -20.40 3.09 -3.25
CA THR A 18 -20.09 3.77 -1.97
C THR A 18 -19.02 3.03 -1.18
N ILE A 19 -19.09 1.69 -1.14
CA ILE A 19 -18.09 0.85 -0.47
C ILE A 19 -16.72 0.98 -1.16
N ILE A 20 -16.68 0.95 -2.50
CA ILE A 20 -15.43 1.10 -3.27
C ILE A 20 -14.79 2.46 -2.98
N TYR A 21 -15.56 3.55 -3.03
CA TYR A 21 -15.04 4.89 -2.70
C TYR A 21 -14.47 4.98 -1.28
N ALA A 22 -15.10 4.33 -0.29
CA ALA A 22 -14.58 4.31 1.07
C ALA A 22 -13.21 3.60 1.15
N PHE A 23 -13.03 2.48 0.44
CA PHE A 23 -11.75 1.77 0.40
C PHE A 23 -10.67 2.56 -0.36
N GLU A 24 -11.02 3.27 -1.43
CA GLU A 24 -10.08 4.15 -2.16
C GLU A 24 -9.54 5.27 -1.27
N ILE A 25 -10.40 5.91 -0.47
CA ILE A 25 -9.99 6.96 0.48
C ILE A 25 -9.01 6.40 1.51
N VAL A 26 -9.30 5.22 2.06
CA VAL A 26 -8.41 4.55 3.02
C VAL A 26 -7.06 4.22 2.38
N ALA A 27 -7.06 3.66 1.16
CA ALA A 27 -5.83 3.34 0.44
C ALA A 27 -4.99 4.60 0.14
N LEU A 28 -5.64 5.72 -0.19
CA LEU A 28 -4.98 7.01 -0.42
C LEU A 28 -4.29 7.52 0.86
N ILE A 29 -4.96 7.46 2.01
CA ILE A 29 -4.39 7.88 3.30
C ILE A 29 -3.16 7.03 3.64
N VAL A 30 -3.27 5.69 3.51
CA VAL A 30 -2.14 4.77 3.76
C VAL A 30 -0.96 5.07 2.83
N SER A 31 -1.25 5.36 1.55
CA SER A 31 -0.22 5.70 0.56
C SER A 31 0.55 6.97 0.92
N ILE A 32 -0.15 8.03 1.38
CA ILE A 32 0.50 9.27 1.82
C ILE A 32 1.40 9.02 3.03
N ILE A 33 0.95 8.23 4.01
CA ILE A 33 1.76 7.85 5.19
C ILE A 33 3.02 7.11 4.76
N MET A 34 2.90 6.16 3.82
CA MET A 34 4.05 5.41 3.28
C MET A 34 5.06 6.31 2.57
N ILE A 35 4.61 7.31 1.80
CA ILE A 35 5.49 8.29 1.16
C ILE A 35 6.29 9.06 2.21
N ILE A 36 5.63 9.55 3.26
CA ILE A 36 6.30 10.28 4.36
C ILE A 36 7.36 9.40 5.03
N ILE A 37 7.00 8.15 5.36
CA ILE A 37 7.92 7.18 5.98
C ILE A 37 9.12 6.88 5.04
N GLY A 38 8.87 6.69 3.74
CA GLY A 38 9.91 6.42 2.75
C GLY A 38 10.90 7.58 2.58
N LEU A 39 10.40 8.82 2.60
CA LEU A 39 11.25 10.02 2.57
C LEU A 39 12.10 10.16 3.83
N LEU A 40 11.57 9.76 4.99
CA LEU A 40 12.34 9.74 6.25
C LEU A 40 13.47 8.70 6.21
N GLN A 41 13.24 7.52 5.61
CA GLN A 41 14.25 6.47 5.46
C GLN A 41 15.36 6.84 4.46
N ASN A 42 15.05 7.61 3.42
CA ASN A 42 16.00 7.98 2.36
C ASN A 42 17.19 8.82 2.88
N LYS A 43 17.02 9.57 3.98
CA LYS A 43 18.08 10.43 4.56
C LYS A 43 19.36 9.69 5.00
N LYS A 44 19.32 8.36 5.11
CA LYS A 44 20.47 7.50 5.48
C LYS A 44 20.92 6.56 4.36
N ALA A 45 20.18 6.48 3.25
CA ALA A 45 20.59 5.66 2.12
C ALA A 45 21.72 6.38 1.38
N GLN A 46 22.90 5.76 1.34
CA GLN A 46 23.96 6.11 0.40
C GLN A 46 23.32 6.33 -0.97
N THR A 47 23.71 7.41 -1.65
CA THR A 47 23.18 7.85 -2.95
C THR A 47 22.81 6.65 -3.83
N GLY A 48 21.59 6.59 -4.38
CA GLY A 48 21.06 5.39 -5.05
C GLY A 48 21.96 4.77 -6.13
N LEU A 49 22.91 5.55 -6.68
CA LEU A 49 23.97 5.09 -7.57
C LEU A 49 24.99 4.14 -6.89
N SER A 50 25.32 4.37 -5.61
CA SER A 50 26.20 3.53 -4.78
C SER A 50 25.55 2.20 -4.41
N ALA A 51 24.23 2.19 -4.19
CA ALA A 51 23.46 0.96 -3.96
C ALA A 51 23.35 0.10 -5.23
N LEU A 52 23.28 0.72 -6.42
CA LEU A 52 23.19 0.02 -7.70
C LEU A 52 24.52 -0.59 -8.15
N ASN A 53 25.65 -0.03 -7.70
CA ASN A 53 27.00 -0.40 -8.14
C ASN A 53 27.70 -1.37 -7.16
N GLY A 54 26.96 -1.98 -6.22
CA GLY A 54 27.53 -2.88 -5.22
C GLY A 54 28.50 -2.19 -4.27
N GLY A 55 28.10 -1.04 -3.72
CA GLY A 55 28.91 -0.19 -2.86
C GLY A 55 29.83 -0.97 -1.91
N ASN A 56 31.13 -0.66 -2.01
CA ASN A 56 32.26 -1.21 -1.25
C ASN A 56 31.85 -2.14 -0.10
N ASP A 57 31.92 -3.46 -0.35
CA ASP A 57 31.72 -4.52 0.63
C ASP A 57 32.72 -4.39 1.77
N GLU A 58 32.41 -3.52 2.73
CA GLU A 58 32.87 -3.70 4.08
C GLU A 58 32.24 -5.01 4.56
N LEU A 59 33.01 -6.10 4.53
CA LEU A 59 32.67 -7.44 5.01
C LEU A 59 32.19 -7.49 6.49
N PHE A 60 32.13 -6.34 7.16
CA PHE A 60 31.57 -6.11 8.50
C PHE A 60 30.52 -4.96 8.58
N ALA A 61 30.01 -4.45 7.45
CA ALA A 61 28.96 -3.41 7.41
C ALA A 61 27.60 -3.90 7.91
N ASN A 62 27.43 -5.22 8.07
CA ASN A 62 26.35 -5.82 8.85
C ASN A 62 26.51 -5.56 10.37
N SER A 63 26.98 -4.37 10.73
CA SER A 63 26.85 -3.81 12.07
C SER A 63 25.36 -3.61 12.33
N LYS A 64 24.71 -4.67 12.83
CA LYS A 64 23.31 -4.77 13.26
C LYS A 64 22.58 -3.42 13.24
N GLU A 65 21.73 -3.20 12.25
CA GLU A 65 20.87 -2.00 12.18
C GLU A 65 20.22 -1.75 13.54
N ARG A 66 20.55 -0.61 14.16
CA ARG A 66 20.11 -0.29 15.52
C ARG A 66 18.82 0.52 15.52
N GLY A 67 17.86 0.04 16.30
CA GLY A 67 16.73 0.82 16.82
C GLY A 67 15.69 1.19 15.77
N LEU A 68 15.69 2.46 15.38
CA LEU A 68 14.57 3.10 14.68
C LEU A 68 14.53 2.74 13.18
N ASP A 69 15.68 2.56 12.55
CA ASP A 69 15.79 2.30 11.11
C ASP A 69 15.21 0.91 10.75
N ARG A 70 15.53 -0.12 11.53
CA ARG A 70 14.97 -1.48 11.36
C ARG A 70 13.47 -1.53 11.59
N THR A 71 12.98 -0.80 12.60
CA THR A 71 11.55 -0.73 12.91
C THR A 71 10.77 -0.04 11.80
N LEU A 72 11.26 1.10 11.29
CA LEU A 72 10.64 1.80 10.14
C LEU A 72 10.63 0.93 8.87
N SER A 73 11.70 0.18 8.61
CA SER A 73 11.78 -0.74 7.47
C SER A 73 10.73 -1.87 7.56
N ILE A 74 10.58 -2.50 8.73
CA ILE A 74 9.55 -3.53 8.96
C ILE A 74 8.14 -2.95 8.84
N PHE A 75 7.89 -1.74 9.36
CA PHE A 75 6.62 -1.07 9.19
C PHE A 75 6.32 -0.79 7.72
N MET A 76 7.29 -0.28 6.97
CA MET A 76 7.14 0.01 5.54
C MET A 76 6.81 -1.26 4.74
N LEU A 77 7.48 -2.37 5.05
CA LEU A 77 7.20 -3.67 4.44
C LEU A 77 5.80 -4.18 4.80
N SER A 78 5.37 -4.00 6.04
CA SER A 78 4.03 -4.38 6.51
C SER A 78 2.93 -3.53 5.84
N PHE A 79 3.10 -2.22 5.78
CA PHE A 79 2.16 -1.32 5.10
C PHE A 79 2.06 -1.63 3.61
N GLY A 80 3.19 -1.83 2.92
CA GLY A 80 3.21 -2.17 1.50
C GLY A 80 2.53 -3.52 1.20
N SER A 81 2.78 -4.54 2.04
CA SER A 81 2.12 -5.84 1.90
C SER A 81 0.61 -5.74 2.11
N THR A 82 0.18 -4.96 3.10
CA THR A 82 -1.25 -4.73 3.38
C THR A 82 -1.94 -4.00 2.24
N LEU A 83 -1.27 -3.01 1.65
CA LEU A 83 -1.79 -2.25 0.50
C LEU A 83 -1.98 -3.15 -0.73
N LEU A 84 -1.05 -4.08 -0.99
CA LEU A 84 -1.21 -5.08 -2.05
C LEU A 84 -2.46 -5.95 -1.85
N ILE A 85 -2.69 -6.42 -0.63
CA ILE A 85 -3.86 -7.26 -0.31
C ILE A 85 -5.16 -6.47 -0.50
N ILE A 86 -5.24 -5.24 0.04
CA ILE A 86 -6.42 -4.38 -0.10
C ILE A 86 -6.73 -4.08 -1.57
N THR A 87 -5.70 -3.77 -2.36
CA THR A 87 -5.86 -3.46 -3.79
C THR A 87 -6.36 -4.67 -4.57
N LEU A 88 -5.85 -5.87 -4.26
CA LEU A 88 -6.35 -7.11 -4.85
C LEU A 88 -7.81 -7.38 -4.48
N LEU A 89 -8.21 -7.15 -3.23
CA LEU A 89 -9.59 -7.31 -2.79
C LEU A 89 -10.56 -6.35 -3.49
N ILE A 90 -10.19 -5.06 -3.62
CA ILE A 90 -10.99 -4.07 -4.35
C ILE A 90 -11.11 -4.47 -5.83
N SER A 91 -10.00 -4.88 -6.45
CA SER A 91 -10.00 -5.31 -7.85
C SER A 91 -10.90 -6.52 -8.07
N LEU A 92 -10.88 -7.50 -7.17
CA LEU A 92 -11.76 -8.66 -7.23
C LEU A 92 -13.22 -8.28 -7.02
N LEU A 93 -13.52 -7.48 -5.99
CA LEU A 93 -14.88 -7.02 -5.69
C LEU A 93 -15.49 -6.24 -6.85
N THR A 94 -14.71 -5.33 -7.45
CA THR A 94 -15.13 -4.54 -8.61
C THR A 94 -15.47 -5.43 -9.79
N LYS A 95 -14.65 -6.46 -10.07
CA LYS A 95 -14.88 -7.42 -11.17
C LYS A 95 -16.01 -8.41 -10.92
N VAL A 96 -16.38 -8.66 -9.67
CA VAL A 96 -17.52 -9.54 -9.31
C VAL A 96 -18.83 -8.77 -9.36
N LEU A 97 -18.79 -7.48 -9.02
CA LEU A 97 -19.99 -6.66 -8.88
C LEU A 97 -20.39 -5.92 -10.18
N PHE A 98 -19.45 -5.66 -11.08
CA PHE A 98 -19.68 -5.15 -12.44
C PHE A 98 -19.37 -6.22 -13.49
#